data_AF-A0A4P7GV43-F1
#
_entry.id   AF-A0A4P7GV43-F1
#
_cell.length_a   1.000
_cell.length_b   1.000
_cell.length_c   1.000
_cell.angle_alpha   90.00
_cell.angle_beta   90.00
_cell.angle_gamma   90.00
#
_symmetry.space_group_name_H-M   'P 1'
#
loop_
_entity.id
_entity.type
_entity.pdbx_description
1 polymer ?
#
loop_
_entity_poly.entity_id
_entity_poly.type
_entity_poly.pdbx_seq_one_letter_code
_entity_poly.pdbx_strand_id
1 'polypeptide(L)'
;MEPQEVQLSHPARDPASATVVAEVRRVAPDVSALGDRLRFTGDLVARIEPFTRPGRVEIYHCPEGWLLYCYDSAKDNWACAGPTLEQMIGRLEEESLAHLVRAGLERSGHLAPR
;
A
#
# COMPACT_ATOMS: atom_id res chain seq x y z
N MET A 1 10.71 -11.39 10.30
CA MET A 1 11.24 -10.07 9.92
C MET A 1 10.89 -9.12 11.06
N GLU A 2 11.83 -8.29 11.47
CA GLU A 2 11.54 -7.25 12.47
C GLU A 2 10.89 -6.07 11.76
N PRO A 3 9.75 -5.56 12.27
CA PRO A 3 9.04 -4.45 11.64
C PRO A 3 9.95 -3.24 11.50
N GLN A 4 9.93 -2.59 10.32
CA GLN A 4 10.75 -1.42 10.04
C GLN A 4 9.94 -0.13 10.11
N GLU A 5 10.62 0.98 10.39
CA GLU A 5 10.01 2.30 10.25
C GLU A 5 9.84 2.61 8.76
N VAL A 6 8.59 2.62 8.30
CA VAL A 6 8.23 2.98 6.93
C VAL A 6 7.95 4.47 6.87
N GLN A 7 8.53 5.14 5.88
CA GLN A 7 8.27 6.55 5.61
C GLN A 7 7.67 6.74 4.22
N LEU A 8 6.38 7.04 4.18
CA LEU A 8 5.70 7.40 2.92
C LEU A 8 5.87 8.90 2.67
N SER A 9 6.42 9.23 1.51
CA SER A 9 6.60 10.60 1.06
C SER A 9 5.43 11.02 0.16
N HIS A 10 4.94 12.26 0.33
CA HIS A 10 3.89 12.87 -0.49
C HIS A 10 2.55 12.08 -0.53
N PRO A 11 1.90 11.79 0.62
CA PRO A 11 0.63 11.04 0.63
C PRO A 11 -0.50 11.72 -0.16
N ALA A 12 -0.43 13.04 -0.36
CA ALA A 12 -1.02 13.86 -1.44
C ALA A 12 -0.97 15.33 -0.98
N ARG A 13 -1.07 16.30 -1.91
CA ARG A 13 -1.15 17.74 -1.58
C ARG A 13 -2.58 18.21 -1.21
N ASP A 14 -3.59 17.34 -1.25
CA ASP A 14 -5.02 17.67 -1.13
C ASP A 14 -5.82 16.48 -0.48
N PRO A 15 -7.18 16.43 -0.39
CA PRO A 15 -7.94 15.53 0.51
C PRO A 15 -7.75 14.03 0.29
N ALA A 16 -7.12 13.60 -0.81
CA ALA A 16 -6.61 12.23 -0.97
C ALA A 16 -5.64 11.81 0.16
N SER A 17 -4.96 12.78 0.79
CA SER A 17 -4.11 12.57 1.97
C SER A 17 -4.90 12.07 3.18
N ALA A 18 -6.16 12.50 3.35
CA ALA A 18 -7.01 12.03 4.44
C ALA A 18 -7.37 10.55 4.27
N THR A 19 -7.62 10.10 3.04
CA THR A 19 -7.88 8.69 2.73
C THR A 19 -6.63 7.84 2.96
N VAL A 20 -5.46 8.29 2.51
CA VAL A 20 -4.18 7.58 2.77
C VAL A 20 -3.94 7.43 4.27
N VAL A 21 -4.03 8.52 5.03
CA VAL A 21 -3.87 8.49 6.50
C VAL A 21 -4.86 7.55 7.16
N ALA A 22 -6.13 7.57 6.73
CA ALA A 22 -7.16 6.71 7.29
C ALA A 22 -6.87 5.23 7.02
N GLU A 23 -6.43 4.88 5.81
CA GLU A 23 -6.08 3.49 5.46
C GLU A 23 -4.81 3.03 6.21
N VAL A 24 -3.79 3.88 6.33
CA VAL A 24 -2.60 3.54 7.13
C VAL A 24 -2.98 3.34 8.61
N ARG A 25 -3.80 4.23 9.19
CA ARG A 25 -4.26 4.12 10.59
C ARG A 25 -5.02 2.83 10.88
N ARG A 26 -5.68 2.23 9.89
CA ARG A 26 -6.42 0.96 10.07
C ARG A 26 -5.49 -0.21 10.37
N VAL A 27 -4.29 -0.21 9.80
CA VAL A 27 -3.35 -1.33 9.87
C VAL A 27 -2.07 -1.02 10.64
N ALA A 28 -1.80 0.26 10.89
CA ALA A 28 -0.69 0.77 11.68
C ALA A 28 -1.18 1.93 12.59
N PRO A 29 -1.73 1.62 13.79
CA PRO A 29 -2.31 2.63 14.68
C PRO A 29 -1.28 3.60 15.27
N ASP A 30 0.01 3.26 15.23
CA ASP A 30 1.15 4.08 15.64
C ASP A 30 1.53 5.16 14.61
N VAL A 31 0.81 5.24 13.48
CA VAL A 31 1.14 6.18 12.41
C VAL A 31 1.18 7.63 12.89
N SER A 32 2.30 8.27 12.59
CA SER A 32 2.61 9.66 12.90
C SER A 32 2.71 10.47 11.61
N ALA A 33 2.06 11.64 11.58
CA ALA A 33 2.21 12.59 10.49
C ALA A 33 3.37 13.55 10.78
N LEU A 34 4.33 13.64 9.87
CA LEU A 34 5.50 14.51 9.94
C LEU A 34 5.50 15.45 8.73
N GLY A 35 4.69 16.51 8.80
CA GLY A 35 4.47 17.41 7.66
C GLY A 35 3.74 16.71 6.51
N ASP A 36 4.42 16.56 5.38
CA ASP A 36 3.94 15.88 4.17
C ASP A 36 4.33 14.40 4.12
N ARG A 37 4.69 13.80 5.26
CA ARG A 37 5.13 12.41 5.36
C ARG A 37 4.32 11.67 6.41
N LEU A 38 4.14 10.37 6.16
CA LEU A 38 3.63 9.44 7.16
C LEU A 38 4.74 8.50 7.59
N ARG A 39 4.79 8.26 8.89
CA ARG A 39 5.73 7.36 9.54
C ARG A 39 4.95 6.33 10.33
N PHE A 40 5.19 5.04 10.06
CA PHE A 40 4.52 3.95 10.77
C PHE A 40 5.37 2.68 10.74
N THR A 41 5.00 1.71 11.57
CA THR A 41 5.66 0.41 11.62
C THR A 41 5.12 -0.53 10.53
N GLY A 42 6.00 -1.09 9.70
CA GLY A 42 5.63 -2.11 8.72
C GLY A 42 6.82 -2.71 7.96
N ASP A 43 6.58 -3.85 7.32
CA ASP A 43 7.55 -4.54 6.47
C ASP A 43 7.17 -4.34 5.01
N LEU A 44 8.08 -3.80 4.19
CA LEU A 44 7.88 -3.78 2.74
C LEU A 44 7.97 -5.21 2.20
N VAL A 45 6.84 -5.72 1.71
CA VAL A 45 6.69 -7.09 1.20
C VAL A 45 6.94 -7.15 -0.30
N ALA A 46 6.38 -6.20 -1.05
CA ALA A 46 6.54 -6.17 -2.49
C ALA A 46 6.57 -4.75 -3.02
N ARG A 47 7.40 -4.54 -4.04
CA ARG A 47 7.36 -3.37 -4.92
C ARG A 47 7.01 -3.85 -6.31
N ILE A 48 5.96 -3.27 -6.87
CA ILE A 48 5.47 -3.56 -8.22
C ILE A 48 5.60 -2.27 -9.01
N GLU A 49 6.35 -2.31 -10.10
CA GLU A 49 6.52 -1.19 -11.03
C GLU A 49 5.88 -1.63 -12.36
N PRO A 50 4.59 -1.36 -12.57
CA PRO A 50 3.95 -1.76 -13.81
C PRO A 50 4.51 -0.91 -14.96
N PHE A 51 4.67 -1.52 -16.14
CA PHE A 51 5.08 -0.81 -17.37
C PHE A 51 4.04 0.22 -17.83
N THR A 52 2.82 0.12 -17.31
CA THR A 52 1.68 1.02 -17.49
C THR A 52 1.26 1.60 -16.14
N ARG A 53 0.31 2.56 -16.12
CA ARG A 53 -0.16 3.17 -14.86
C ARG A 53 -0.76 2.13 -13.90
N PRO A 54 -0.62 2.30 -12.57
CA PRO A 54 0.11 3.35 -11.83
C PRO A 54 1.64 3.23 -11.94
N GLY A 55 2.39 4.27 -11.57
CA GLY A 55 3.85 4.29 -11.75
C GLY A 55 4.62 3.36 -10.80
N ARG A 56 4.09 3.15 -9.59
CA ARG A 56 4.63 2.19 -8.61
C ARG A 56 3.59 1.84 -7.58
N VAL A 57 3.61 0.60 -7.12
CA VAL A 57 2.80 0.09 -6.01
C VAL A 57 3.74 -0.54 -4.99
N GLU A 58 3.57 -0.18 -3.72
CA GLU A 58 4.26 -0.79 -2.60
C GLU A 58 3.25 -1.48 -1.70
N ILE A 59 3.60 -2.67 -1.23
CA ILE A 59 2.74 -3.49 -0.36
C ILE A 59 3.50 -3.73 0.93
N TYR A 60 2.87 -3.39 2.04
CA TYR A 60 3.40 -3.52 3.37
C TYR A 60 2.58 -4.50 4.19
N HIS A 61 3.28 -5.28 5.00
CA HIS A 61 2.69 -5.99 6.12
C HIS A 61 2.86 -5.11 7.38
N CYS A 62 1.74 -4.74 7.99
CA CYS A 62 1.67 -3.84 9.14
C CYS A 62 1.15 -4.64 10.37
N PRO A 63 1.26 -4.09 11.60
CA PRO A 63 0.86 -4.79 12.82
C PRO A 63 -0.57 -5.35 12.81
N GLU A 64 -1.52 -4.61 12.23
CA GLU A 64 -2.95 -4.95 12.22
C GLU A 64 -3.45 -5.37 10.82
N GLY A 65 -2.55 -5.63 9.85
CA GLY A 65 -2.95 -6.12 8.53
C GLY A 65 -2.01 -5.74 7.39
N TRP A 66 -2.59 -5.49 6.23
CA TRP A 66 -1.90 -5.25 4.97
C TRP A 66 -2.23 -3.86 4.43
N LEU A 67 -1.22 -3.19 3.89
CA LEU A 67 -1.36 -1.89 3.24
C LEU A 67 -0.81 -1.96 1.82
N LEU A 68 -1.62 -1.55 0.85
CA LEU A 68 -1.16 -1.20 -0.48
C LEU A 68 -1.09 0.32 -0.58
N TYR A 69 0.06 0.84 -0.99
CA TYR A 69 0.25 2.24 -1.29
C TYR A 69 0.63 2.41 -2.76
N CYS A 70 -0.14 3.25 -3.45
CA CYS A 70 -0.03 3.45 -4.88
C CYS A 70 0.53 4.85 -5.18
N TYR A 71 1.63 4.89 -5.92
CA TYR A 71 2.23 6.08 -6.48
C TYR A 71 1.69 6.28 -7.90
N ASP A 72 0.70 7.16 -8.03
CA ASP A 72 0.16 7.57 -9.32
C ASP A 72 0.70 8.96 -9.67
N SER A 73 1.28 9.13 -10.85
CA SER A 73 1.80 10.42 -11.31
C SER A 73 0.74 11.25 -12.04
N ALA A 74 -0.39 10.63 -12.42
CA ALA A 74 -1.50 11.27 -13.12
C ALA A 74 -2.73 11.50 -12.21
N LYS A 75 -2.84 10.76 -11.11
CA LYS A 75 -3.82 10.97 -10.02
C LYS A 75 -3.07 11.29 -8.71
N ASP A 76 -3.80 11.65 -7.66
CA ASP A 76 -3.22 11.67 -6.33
C ASP A 76 -2.79 10.25 -5.89
N ASN A 77 -1.75 10.18 -5.07
CA ASN A 77 -1.40 8.94 -4.40
C ASN A 77 -2.57 8.48 -3.53
N TRP A 78 -2.74 7.16 -3.44
CA TRP A 78 -3.82 6.57 -2.68
C TRP A 78 -3.35 5.29 -2.01
N ALA A 79 -4.11 4.87 -1.00
CA ALA A 79 -3.83 3.67 -0.24
C ALA A 79 -5.07 2.79 -0.13
N CYS A 80 -4.86 1.51 0.10
CA CYS A 80 -5.92 0.55 0.41
C CYS A 80 -5.39 -0.43 1.44
N ALA A 81 -6.12 -0.61 2.53
CA ALA A 81 -5.73 -1.51 3.61
C ALA A 81 -6.70 -2.70 3.75
N GLY A 82 -6.27 -3.77 4.41
CA GLY A 82 -7.15 -4.87 4.78
C GLY A 82 -6.52 -5.75 5.86
N PRO A 83 -7.30 -6.41 6.72
CA PRO A 83 -6.75 -7.29 7.75
C PRO A 83 -6.06 -8.53 7.15
N THR A 84 -6.36 -8.87 5.91
CA THR A 84 -5.71 -9.94 5.13
C THR A 84 -5.34 -9.43 3.74
N LEU A 85 -4.37 -10.09 3.11
CA LEU A 85 -3.90 -9.78 1.77
C LEU A 85 -5.05 -9.90 0.76
N GLU A 86 -5.90 -10.92 0.88
CA GLU A 86 -7.08 -11.14 0.03
C GLU A 86 -8.12 -10.05 0.17
N GLN A 87 -8.39 -9.58 1.40
CA GLN A 87 -9.33 -8.49 1.62
C GLN A 87 -8.80 -7.16 1.08
N MET A 88 -7.51 -6.88 1.27
CA MET A 88 -6.88 -5.70 0.68
C MET A 88 -6.99 -5.73 -0.86
N ILE A 89 -6.68 -6.87 -1.49
CA ILE A 89 -6.81 -7.03 -2.95
C ILE A 89 -8.27 -6.93 -3.40
N GLY A 90 -9.21 -7.50 -2.64
CA GLY A 90 -10.64 -7.45 -2.94
C GLY A 90 -11.27 -6.06 -2.84
N ARG A 91 -10.60 -5.12 -2.18
CA ARG A 91 -11.00 -3.71 -2.09
C ARG A 91 -10.47 -2.85 -3.25
N LEU A 92 -9.65 -3.40 -4.14
CA LEU A 92 -9.17 -2.70 -5.32
C LEU A 92 -10.30 -2.60 -6.35
N GLU A 93 -10.68 -1.37 -6.71
CA GLU A 93 -11.77 -1.12 -7.66
C GLU A 93 -11.40 -1.52 -9.10
N GLU A 94 -10.12 -1.41 -9.46
CA GLU A 94 -9.62 -1.73 -10.80
C GLU A 94 -9.18 -3.22 -10.87
N GLU A 95 -9.90 -4.05 -11.63
CA GLU A 95 -9.60 -5.49 -11.78
C GLU A 95 -8.19 -5.75 -12.35
N SER A 96 -7.76 -4.90 -13.29
CA SER A 96 -6.42 -4.97 -13.88
C SER A 96 -5.33 -4.75 -12.83
N LEU A 97 -5.54 -3.81 -11.91
CA LEU A 97 -4.63 -3.56 -10.81
C LEU A 97 -4.63 -4.72 -9.82
N ALA A 98 -5.80 -5.26 -9.48
CA ALA A 98 -5.90 -6.44 -8.62
C ALA A 98 -5.14 -7.64 -9.21
N HIS A 99 -5.23 -7.85 -10.53
CA HIS A 99 -4.47 -8.87 -11.22
C HIS A 99 -2.96 -8.62 -11.18
N LEU A 100 -2.52 -7.38 -11.44
CA LEU A 100 -1.11 -6.98 -11.36
C LEU A 100 -0.54 -7.19 -9.95
N VAL A 101 -1.30 -6.81 -8.93
CA VAL A 101 -0.93 -6.98 -7.52
C VAL A 101 -0.76 -8.44 -7.17
N ARG A 102 -1.73 -9.30 -7.54
CA ARG A 102 -1.63 -10.76 -7.35
C ARG A 102 -0.40 -11.33 -8.02
N ALA A 103 -0.19 -11.02 -9.31
CA ALA A 103 0.97 -11.51 -10.04
C ALA A 103 2.30 -11.01 -9.45
N GLY A 104 2.33 -9.78 -8.93
CA GLY A 104 3.49 -9.24 -8.22
C GLY A 104 3.82 -9.98 -6.93
N LEU A 105 2.78 -10.32 -6.15
CA LEU A 105 2.90 -11.07 -4.89
C LEU A 105 3.26 -12.55 -5.11
N GLU A 106 2.74 -13.17 -6.17
CA GLU A 106 3.13 -14.53 -6.58
C GLU A 106 4.61 -14.57 -6.97
N ARG A 107 5.07 -13.59 -7.77
CA ARG A 107 6.49 -13.50 -8.17
C ARG A 107 7.44 -13.27 -7.01
N SER A 108 7.00 -12.55 -5.97
CA SER A 108 7.81 -12.35 -4.75
C SER A 108 7.70 -13.51 -3.76
N GLY A 109 6.90 -14.55 -4.06
CA GLY A 109 6.72 -15.72 -3.21
C GLY A 109 5.84 -15.49 -1.98
N HIS A 110 5.12 -14.37 -1.94
CA HIS A 110 4.22 -14.00 -0.84
C HIS A 110 2.76 -14.41 -1.07
N LEU A 111 2.45 -14.92 -2.27
CA LEU A 111 1.18 -15.58 -2.60
C LEU A 111 1.48 -16.94 -3.25
N ALA A 112 0.73 -17.98 -2.88
CA ALA A 112 0.80 -19.25 -3.61
C ALA A 112 0.19 -19.04 -5.01
N PRO A 113 0.82 -19.56 -6.09
CA PRO A 113 0.23 -19.52 -7.42
C PRO A 113 -1.09 -20.29 -7.40
N ARG A 114 -2.16 -19.64 -7.87
CA ARG A 114 -3.47 -20.26 -8.02
C ARG A 114 -3.58 -21.10 -9.28
#